data_AF-A0AAV5ET46-F1
#
_entry.id   AF-A0AAV5ET46-F1
#
_cell.length_a   1.000
_cell.length_b   1.000
_cell.length_c   1.000
_cell.angle_alpha   90.00
_cell.angle_beta   90.00
_cell.angle_gamma   90.00
#
_symmetry.space_group_name_H-M   'P 1'
#
loop_
_entity.id
_entity.type
_entity.pdbx_description
1 polymer ?
#
loop_
_entity_poly.entity_id
_entity_poly.type
_entity_poly.pdbx_seq_one_letter_code
_entity_poly.pdbx_strand_id
1 'polypeptide(L)' 'MVAMKQIHPSQDLSDAQFMAKVKSLIGVKHKNIVRFLGYCGYTHEVVMKVEGKDRMVDIEQKIFLCFEYAPNGNL' A
#
# COMPACT_ATOMS: atom_id res chain seq x y z
N MET A 1 10.20 -13.68 5.38
CA MET A 1 10.52 -12.34 4.83
C MET A 1 9.35 -11.87 3.97
N VAL A 2 9.18 -10.56 3.79
CA VAL A 2 8.07 -9.96 3.02
C VAL A 2 8.66 -9.10 1.90
N ALA A 3 8.17 -9.27 0.68
CA ALA A 3 8.47 -8.37 -0.43
C ALA A 3 7.46 -7.22 -0.44
N MET A 4 7.92 -5.98 -0.53
CA MET A 4 7.07 -4.78 -0.55
C MET A 4 7.19 -4.09 -1.90
N LYS A 5 6.05 -3.79 -2.53
CA LYS A 5 5.97 -3.00 -3.75
C LYS A 5 5.26 -1.69 -3.47
N GLN A 6 5.97 -0.57 -3.55
CA GLN A 6 5.36 0.76 -3.46
C GLN A 6 4.46 0.99 -4.67
N ILE A 7 3.28 1.54 -4.42
CA ILE A 7 2.34 1.98 -5.46
C ILE A 7 1.95 3.44 -5.21
N HIS A 8 1.63 4.14 -6.28
CA HIS A 8 0.99 5.45 -6.21
C HIS A 8 -0.47 5.23 -6.60
N PRO A 9 -1.44 5.35 -5.67
CA PRO A 9 -2.84 5.20 -6.01
C PRO A 9 -3.22 6.25 -7.06
N SER A 10 -3.88 5.82 -8.13
CA SER A 10 -4.44 6.74 -9.13
C SER A 10 -5.52 7.59 -8.48
N GLN A 11 -5.59 8.88 -8.80
CA GLN A 11 -6.62 9.78 -8.28
C GLN A 11 -8.05 9.29 -8.58
N ASP A 12 -8.23 8.46 -9.62
CA ASP A 12 -9.52 7.91 -10.03
C ASP A 12 -9.96 6.65 -9.25
N LEU A 13 -9.12 6.12 -8.34
CA LEU A 13 -9.44 4.90 -7.60
C LEU A 13 -9.98 5.28 -6.22
N SER A 14 -11.28 5.03 -5.98
CA SER A 14 -11.85 5.25 -4.66
C SER A 14 -11.34 4.22 -3.65
N ASP A 15 -11.32 4.57 -2.36
CA ASP A 15 -10.92 3.67 -1.28
C ASP A 15 -11.73 2.37 -1.31
N ALA A 16 -13.03 2.44 -1.61
CA ALA A 16 -13.88 1.26 -1.74
C ALA A 16 -13.42 0.34 -2.88
N GLN A 17 -13.07 0.91 -4.03
CA GLN A 17 -12.55 0.14 -5.18
C GLN A 17 -11.16 -0.44 -4.89
N PHE A 18 -10.30 0.32 -4.22
CA PHE A 18 -8.99 -0.17 -3.77
C PHE A 18 -9.16 -1.37 -2.83
N MET A 19 -10.00 -1.23 -1.81
CA MET A 19 -10.25 -2.30 -0.83
C MET A 19 -10.91 -3.52 -1.47
N ALA A 20 -11.80 -3.34 -2.46
CA ALA A 20 -12.37 -4.46 -3.21
C ALA A 20 -11.27 -5.25 -3.96
N LYS A 21 -10.32 -4.57 -4.61
CA LYS A 21 -9.18 -5.20 -5.28
C LYS A 21 -8.27 -5.92 -4.29
N VAL A 22 -7.94 -5.28 -3.16
CA VAL A 22 -7.13 -5.89 -2.07
C VAL A 22 -7.78 -7.19 -1.58
N LYS A 23 -9.09 -7.16 -1.28
CA LYS A 23 -9.82 -8.35 -0.82
C LYS A 23 -9.80 -9.49 -1.83
N SER A 24 -9.97 -9.18 -3.12
CA SER A 24 -9.89 -10.17 -4.20
C SER A 24 -8.53 -10.85 -4.23
N LEU A 25 -7.44 -10.09 -4.10
CA LEU A 25 -6.07 -10.62 -4.13
C LEU A 25 -5.72 -11.49 -2.93
N ILE A 26 -6.24 -11.18 -1.73
CA ILE A 26 -6.00 -11.97 -0.51
C ILE A 26 -6.51 -13.42 -0.67
N GLY A 27 -7.60 -13.60 -1.43
CA GLY A 27 -8.18 -14.92 -1.68
C GLY A 27 -7.40 -15.79 -2.67
N VAL A 28 -6.47 -15.21 -3.44
CA VAL A 28 -5.72 -15.94 -4.47
C VAL A 28 -4.61 -16.75 -3.82
N LYS A 29 -4.76 -18.09 -3.85
CA LYS A 29 -3.75 -19.03 -3.36
C LYS A 29 -3.49 -20.11 -4.40
N HIS A 30 -2.40 -19.97 -5.14
CA HIS A 30 -1.98 -20.91 -6.17
C HIS A 30 -0.47 -21.11 -6.11
N LYS A 31 0.00 -22.34 -6.38
CA LYS A 31 1.43 -22.71 -6.28
C LYS A 31 2.38 -21.86 -7.13
N ASN A 32 1.86 -21.28 -8.20
CA ASN A 32 2.63 -20.47 -9.16
C ASN A 32 2.35 -18.97 -9.04
N ILE A 33 1.58 -18.52 -8.04
CA ILE A 33 1.29 -17.12 -7.80
C ILE A 33 1.93 -16.74 -6.47
N VAL A 34 2.81 -15.73 -6.47
CA VAL A 34 3.35 -15.20 -5.23
C VAL A 34 2.20 -14.69 -4.37
N ARG A 35 2.09 -15.25 -3.16
CA ARG A 35 0.96 -14.97 -2.28
C ARG A 35 0.96 -13.51 -1.88
N PHE A 36 -0.17 -12.86 -2.12
CA PHE A 36 -0.45 -11.54 -1.58
C PHE A 36 -0.81 -11.64 -0.10
N LEU A 37 -0.18 -10.82 0.74
CA LEU A 37 -0.37 -10.81 2.19
C LEU A 37 -1.27 -9.67 2.65
N GLY A 38 -1.27 -8.55 1.93
CA GLY A 38 -2.03 -7.36 2.30
C GLY A 38 -1.35 -6.09 1.80
N TYR A 39 -1.71 -4.96 2.37
CA TYR A 39 -1.07 -3.67 2.09
C TYR A 39 -0.68 -2.97 3.39
N CYS A 40 0.27 -2.06 3.28
CA CYS A 40 0.70 -1.16 4.35
C CYS A 40 0.58 0.28 3.83
N GLY A 41 -0.10 1.14 4.58
CA GLY A 41 -0.16 2.58 4.33
C GLY A 41 0.76 3.31 5.30
N TYR A 42 1.51 4.28 4.80
CA TYR A 42 2.33 5.17 5.60
C TYR A 42 2.01 6.62 5.22
N THR A 43 1.66 7.42 6.22
CA THR A 43 1.46 8.86 6.08
C THR A 43 2.56 9.56 6.88
N HIS A 44 3.31 10.43 6.23
CA HIS A 44 4.24 11.33 6.90
C HIS A 44 3.52 12.63 7.23
N GLU A 45 3.24 12.82 8.50
CA GLU A 45 2.62 14.03 9.04
C GLU A 45 3.70 14.90 9.69
N VAL A 46 3.67 16.20 9.39
CA VAL A 46 4.56 17.18 10.02
C VAL A 46 3.76 18.34 10.58
N VAL A 47 4.25 18.92 11.68
CA VAL A 47 3.70 20.19 12.19
C VAL A 47 4.43 21.32 11.47
N MET A 48 3.69 22.15 10.75
CA MET A 48 4.23 23.33 10.07
C MET A 48 3.30 24.53 10.21
N LYS A 49 3.87 25.74 10.10
CA LYS A 49 3.08 26.97 10.10
C LYS A 49 2.33 27.13 8.80
N VAL A 50 1.01 27.01 8.86
CA VAL A 50 0.08 27.30 7.76
C VAL A 50 -0.78 28.49 8.19
N GLU A 51 -0.69 29.60 7.45
CA GLU A 51 -1.39 30.86 7.76
C GLU A 51 -1.09 31.37 9.18
N GLY A 52 0.17 31.26 9.60
CA GLY A 52 0.64 31.75 10.90
C GLY A 52 0.25 30.88 12.10
N LYS A 53 -0.44 29.75 11.89
CA LYS A 53 -0.81 28.79 12.93
C LYS A 53 -0.12 27.45 12.69
N ASP A 54 0.29 26.79 13.75
CA ASP A 54 0.83 25.43 13.65
C ASP A 54 -0.31 24.48 13.27
N ARG A 55 -0.13 23.75 12.18
CA ARG A 55 -1.06 22.72 11.71
C ARG A 55 -0.30 21.44 11.43
N MET A 56 -0.96 20.32 11.71
CA MET A 56 -0.51 19.00 11.26
C MET A 56 -0.89 18.86 9.77
N VAL A 57 0.10 18.57 8.93
CA VAL A 57 -0.07 18.48 7.49
C VAL A 57 0.53 17.17 7.00
N ASP A 58 -0.25 16.43 6.23
CA ASP A 58 0.19 15.27 5.47
C ASP A 58 1.06 15.76 4.31
N ILE A 59 2.36 15.46 4.37
CA ILE A 59 3.30 15.85 3.29
C ILE A 59 3.60 14.70 2.34
N GLU A 60 3.37 13.46 2.76
CA GLU A 60 3.62 12.29 1.94
C GLU A 60 2.72 11.13 2.34
N GLN A 61 2.09 10.49 1.36
CA GLN A 61 1.34 9.25 1.53
C GLN A 61 1.96 8.18 0.66
N LYS A 62 2.32 7.04 1.27
CA LYS A 62 2.91 5.88 0.60
C LYS A 62 2.04 4.66 0.86
N ILE A 63 1.73 3.92 -0.19
CA ILE A 63 1.06 2.63 -0.08
C ILE A 63 2.00 1.55 -0.60
N PHE A 64 2.15 0.48 0.18
CA PHE A 64 2.95 -0.68 -0.17
C PHE A 64 2.05 -1.91 -0.26
N LEU A 65 2.17 -2.66 -1.34
CA LEU A 65 1.60 -4.00 -1.47
C LEU A 65 2.60 -5.02 -0.91
N CYS A 66 2.13 -5.89 -0.02
CA CYS A 66 2.96 -6.86 0.68
C CYS A 66 2.72 -8.26 0.10
N PHE A 67 3.81 -8.95 -0.22
CA PHE A 67 3.82 -10.29 -0.78
C PHE A 67 4.74 -11.21 0.04
N GLU A 68 4.46 -12.51 -0.01
CA GLU A 68 5.44 -13.50 0.43
C GLU A 68 6.74 -13.31 -0.36
N TYR A 69 7.87 -13.30 0.35
CA TYR A 69 9.17 -13.24 -0.30
C TYR A 69 9.49 -14.60 -0.95
N ALA A 70 9.71 -14.60 -2.26
CA ALA A 70 10.04 -15.78 -3.05
C ALA A 70 11.49 -15.67 -3.58
N PRO A 71 12.51 -16.16 -2.84
CA PRO A 71 13.92 -15.96 -3.18
C PRO A 71 14.33 -16.62 -4.50
N ASN A 72 13.68 -17.72 -4.89
CA ASN A 72 13.96 -18.47 -6.11
C ASN A 72 12.95 -18.17 -7.23
N GLY A 73 12.15 -17.11 -7.08
CA GLY A 73 11.03 -16.81 -7.97
C GLY A 73 9.83 -17.76 -7.81
N ASN A 74 8.80 -17.53 -8.60
CA ASN A 74 7.71 -18.46 -8.85
C ASN A 74 7.78 -18.92 -10.32
N LEU A 75 7.31 -20.13 -10.59
CA LEU A 75 7.38 -20.77 -11.91
C LEU A 75 6.13 -20.49 -12.76
#